data_AF-A0A317JMT2-F1
#
_entry.id   AF-A0A317JMT2-F1
#
_cell.length_a   1.000
_cell.length_b   1.000
_cell.length_c   1.000
_cell.angle_alpha   90.00
_cell.angle_beta   90.00
_cell.angle_gamma   90.00
#
_symmetry.space_group_name_H-M   'P 1'
#
loop_
_entity.id
_entity.type
_entity.pdbx_description
1 polymer ?
#
loop_
_entity_poly.entity_id
_entity_poly.type
_entity_poly.pdbx_seq_one_letter_code
_entity_poly.pdbx_strand_id
1 'polypeptide(L)' 'MKDGTTELLLRRERSVVVVEGVPALVCPQCGEASIAAETSQGAYELAEKEINRGVALEFCKFRVA' A
#
# COMPACT_ATOMS: atom_id res chain seq x y z
N MET A 1 12.65 -10.82 -11.01
CA MET A 1 11.43 -10.14 -10.55
C MET A 1 10.32 -10.37 -11.56
N LYS A 2 9.06 -10.44 -11.12
CA LYS A 2 7.87 -10.58 -11.98
C LYS A 2 6.79 -9.60 -11.55
N ASP A 3 5.93 -9.20 -12.46
CA ASP A 3 4.78 -8.35 -12.15
C ASP A 3 3.82 -9.09 -11.21
N GLY A 4 3.32 -8.36 -10.21
CA GLY A 4 2.37 -8.83 -9.22
C GLY A 4 1.83 -7.68 -8.39
N THR A 5 1.28 -8.01 -7.23
CA THR A 5 0.79 -7.03 -6.27
C THR A 5 1.28 -7.34 -4.87
N THR A 6 1.40 -6.31 -4.05
CA THR A 6 1.66 -6.41 -2.62
C THR A 6 0.63 -5.60 -1.82
N GLU A 7 0.66 -5.77 -0.52
CA GLU A 7 -0.02 -4.91 0.44
C GLU A 7 0.97 -3.93 1.06
N LEU A 8 0.51 -2.72 1.34
CA LEU A 8 1.25 -1.73 2.13
C LEU A 8 0.49 -1.41 3.41
N LEU A 9 1.16 -1.54 4.55
CA LEU A 9 0.63 -1.07 5.83
C LEU A 9 1.22 0.30 6.17
N LEU A 10 0.35 1.28 6.38
CA LEU A 10 0.72 2.54 7.03
C LEU A 10 0.17 2.54 8.45
N ARG A 11 1.07 2.68 9.43
CA ARG A 11 0.72 2.82 10.84
C ARG A 11 1.17 4.17 11.35
N ARG A 12 0.26 4.94 11.93
CA ARG A 12 0.53 6.22 12.60
C ARG A 12 -0.31 6.30 13.86
N GLU A 13 0.33 6.45 15.01
CA GLU A 13 -0.33 6.45 16.32
C GLU A 13 -1.25 5.23 16.51
N ARG A 14 -2.56 5.45 16.61
CA ARG A 14 -3.60 4.42 16.77
C ARG A 14 -4.21 3.97 15.43
N SER A 15 -3.86 4.62 14.32
CA SER A 15 -4.39 4.32 12.99
C SER A 15 -3.52 3.31 12.27
N VAL A 16 -4.17 2.32 11.66
CA VAL A 16 -3.58 1.36 10.72
C VAL A 16 -4.40 1.37 9.44
N VAL A 17 -3.76 1.61 8.30
CA VAL A 17 -4.39 1.51 6.99
C VAL A 17 -3.64 0.47 6.17
N VAL A 18 -4.38 -0.53 5.69
CA VAL A 18 -3.88 -1.56 4.78
C VAL A 18 -4.29 -1.15 3.36
N VAL A 19 -3.32 -0.92 2.49
CA VAL A 19 -3.56 -0.66 1.07
C VAL A 19 -3.27 -1.94 0.30
N GLU A 20 -4.32 -2.56 -0.22
CA GLU A 20 -4.30 -3.83 -0.94
C GLU A 20 -4.16 -3.62 -2.45
N GLY A 21 -3.55 -4.60 -3.12
CA GLY A 21 -3.49 -4.63 -4.59
C GLY A 21 -2.52 -3.60 -5.18
N VAL A 22 -1.49 -3.20 -4.43
CA VAL A 22 -0.47 -2.24 -4.89
C VAL A 22 0.44 -2.94 -5.92
N PRO A 23 0.55 -2.44 -7.17
CA PRO A 23 1.44 -3.01 -8.16
C PRO A 23 2.88 -3.06 -7.68
N ALA A 24 3.52 -4.21 -7.86
CA ALA A 24 4.90 -4.43 -7.45
C ALA A 24 5.59 -5.43 -8.36
N LEU A 25 6.92 -5.34 -8.38
CA LEU A 25 7.79 -6.40 -8.84
C LEU A 25 8.03 -7.36 -7.68
N VAL A 26 7.62 -8.62 -7.81
CA VAL A 26 7.73 -9.64 -6.77
C VAL A 26 8.82 -10.65 -7.14
N CYS A 27 9.68 -10.99 -6.17
CA CYS A 27 10.65 -12.06 -6.31
C CYS A 27 9.95 -13.43 -6.21
N PRO A 28 10.01 -14.28 -7.24
CA PRO A 28 9.34 -15.58 -7.22
C PRO A 28 9.98 -16.59 -6.25
N GLN A 29 11.15 -16.30 -5.70
CA GLN A 29 11.88 -17.21 -4.79
C GLN A 29 11.68 -16.86 -3.31
N CYS A 30 11.74 -15.58 -2.95
CA CYS A 30 11.62 -15.14 -1.55
C CYS A 30 10.35 -14.35 -1.23
N GLY A 31 9.58 -13.91 -2.24
CA GLY A 31 8.36 -13.13 -2.05
C GLY A 31 8.59 -11.63 -1.80
N GLU A 32 9.83 -11.16 -1.79
CA GLU A 32 10.15 -9.74 -1.62
C GLU A 32 9.54 -8.90 -2.75
N ALA A 33 8.91 -7.78 -2.39
CA ALA A 33 8.24 -6.87 -3.32
C ALA A 33 9.01 -5.55 -3.44
N SER A 34 9.18 -5.08 -4.66
CA SER A 34 9.72 -3.76 -4.99
C SER A 34 8.64 -2.93 -5.69
N ILE A 35 8.43 -1.71 -5.21
CA ILE A 35 7.35 -0.82 -5.65
C ILE A 35 7.98 0.41 -6.30
N ALA A 36 7.43 0.83 -7.45
CA ALA A 36 7.86 2.06 -8.10
C ALA A 36 7.56 3.29 -7.22
N ALA A 37 8.39 4.32 -7.30
CA ALA A 37 8.27 5.50 -6.44
C ALA A 37 6.88 6.16 -6.54
N GLU A 38 6.37 6.31 -7.75
CA GLU A 38 5.06 6.92 -8.04
C GLU A 38 3.91 6.09 -7.47
N THR A 39 4.03 4.77 -7.55
CA THR A 39 3.04 3.83 -6.99
C THR A 39 3.04 3.88 -5.47
N SER A 40 4.22 3.94 -4.85
CA SER A 40 4.36 4.06 -3.40
C SER A 40 3.82 5.39 -2.88
N GLN A 41 4.04 6.48 -3.63
CA GLN A 41 3.51 7.81 -3.32
C GLN A 41 1.98 7.83 -3.37
N GLY A 42 1.36 7.27 -4.41
CA GLY A 42 -0.10 7.20 -4.50
C GLY A 42 -0.72 6.34 -3.38
N ALA A 43 -0.07 5.24 -2.99
CA ALA A 43 -0.54 4.41 -1.89
C ALA A 43 -0.41 5.13 -0.54
N TYR A 44 0.67 5.90 -0.36
CA TYR A 44 0.88 6.75 0.81
C TYR A 44 -0.22 7.82 0.92
N GLU A 45 -0.52 8.55 -0.16
CA GLU A 45 -1.56 9.59 -0.18
C GLU A 45 -2.95 9.02 0.13
N LEU A 46 -3.28 7.85 -0.41
CA LEU A 46 -4.51 7.14 -0.09
C LEU A 46 -4.60 6.79 1.40
N ALA A 47 -3.53 6.23 1.98
CA ALA A 47 -3.51 5.90 3.40
C ALA A 47 -3.54 7.15 4.30
N GLU A 48 -2.83 8.21 3.94
CA GLU A 48 -2.80 9.47 4.67
C GLU A 48 -4.18 10.13 4.72
N LYS A 49 -4.92 10.10 3.61
CA LYS A 49 -6.31 10.58 3.57
C LYS A 49 -7.20 9.88 4.61
N GLU A 50 -7.08 8.56 4.74
CA GLU A 50 -7.89 7.79 5.67
C GLU A 50 -7.48 8.00 7.13
N ILE A 51 -6.18 8.11 7.40
CA ILE A 51 -5.67 8.50 8.73
C ILE A 51 -6.22 9.87 9.13
N ASN A 52 -6.22 10.85 8.22
CA ASN A 52 -6.75 12.18 8.47
C ASN A 52 -8.29 12.19 8.67
N ARG A 53 -8.99 11.16 8.19
CA ARG A 53 -10.42 10.92 8.48
C ARG A 53 -10.65 10.39 9.91
N GLY A 54 -9.60 10.01 10.62
CA GLY A 54 -9.65 9.51 12.00
C GLY A 54 -9.91 8.00 12.11
N VAL A 55 -9.61 7.21 11.07
CA VAL A 55 -9.81 5.74 11.13
C VAL A 55 -8.84 5.10 12.12
N ALA A 56 -9.29 4.09 12.86
CA ALA A 56 -8.41 3.25 13.68
C ALA A 56 -7.83 2.07 12.88
N LEU A 57 -8.66 1.45 12.03
CA LEU A 57 -8.28 0.39 11.10
C LEU A 57 -9.10 0.55 9.83
N GLU A 58 -8.45 0.53 8.67
CA GLU A 58 -9.11 0.62 7.36
C GLU A 58 -8.41 -0.24 6.31
N PHE A 59 -9.18 -0.83 5.40
CA PHE A 59 -8.70 -1.59 4.25
C PHE A 59 -9.07 -0.86 2.96
N CYS A 60 -8.05 -0.41 2.24
CA CYS A 60 -8.19 0.35 1.01
C CYS A 60 -7.73 -0.50 -0.18
N LYS A 61 -8.43 -0.42 -1.31
CA LYS A 61 -7.96 -1.00 -2.56
C LYS A 61 -7.22 0.04 -3.37
N PHE A 62 -5.98 -0.25 -3.76
CA PHE A 62 -5.22 0.60 -4.66
C PHE A 62 -5.86 0.58 -6.04
N ARG A 63 -6.18 1.76 -6.58
CA ARG A 63 -6.67 1.94 -7.94
C ARG A 63 -5.77 2.94 -8.63
N VAL A 64 -5.09 2.50 -9.68
CA VAL A 64 -4.42 3.41 -10.60
C VAL A 64 -5.53 4.14 -11.36
N ALA A 65 -5.52 5.47 -11.33
CA ALA A 65 -6.39 6.28 -12.18
C ALA A 65 -5.94 6.22 -13.64
#